data_AF-A0AB73N3Z0-F1
#
_entry.id   AF-A0AB73N3Z0-F1
#
_cell.length_a   1.000
_cell.length_b   1.000
_cell.length_c   1.000
_cell.angle_alpha   90.00
_cell.angle_beta   90.00
_cell.angle_gamma   90.00
#
_symmetry.space_group_name_H-M   'P 1'
#
loop_
_entity.id
_entity.type
_entity.pdbx_description
1 polymer ?
#
loop_
_entity_poly.entity_id
_entity_poly.type
_entity_poly.pdbx_seq_one_letter_code
_entity_poly.pdbx_strand_id
1 'polypeptide(L)'
;MKNYKKISLIFVLYLAVFFSAIRMDDYLFDGNLNQELSTLKRQHKIDDFEIEKSTQSFVKKKYSMQLSYSSEDTHAYPRTIELIRSPFSSRKVSIEFEK
;
A
#
# COMPACT_ATOMS: atom_id res chain seq x y z
N MET A 1 8.70 9.74 42.96
CA MET A 1 9.39 9.67 41.64
C MET A 1 9.59 8.25 41.06
N LYS A 2 9.22 7.14 41.72
CA LYS A 2 9.45 5.77 41.16
C LYS A 2 8.39 5.30 40.15
N ASN A 3 7.14 5.75 40.26
CA ASN A 3 6.03 5.28 39.41
C ASN A 3 6.03 5.93 38.01
N TYR A 4 6.45 7.19 37.89
CA TYR A 4 6.53 7.90 36.60
C TYR A 4 7.50 7.23 35.62
N LYS A 5 8.62 6.68 36.10
CA LYS A 5 9.57 5.93 35.26
C LYS A 5 8.97 4.62 34.74
N LYS A 6 8.16 3.92 35.55
CA LYS A 6 7.48 2.69 35.13
C LYS A 6 6.36 2.96 34.11
N ILE A 7 5.58 4.01 34.32
CA ILE A 7 4.51 4.45 33.40
C ILE A 7 5.12 4.92 32.06
N SER A 8 6.23 5.65 32.11
CA SER A 8 6.97 6.09 30.92
C SER A 8 7.52 4.91 30.12
N LEU A 9 8.07 3.89 30.78
CA LEU A 9 8.58 2.69 30.10
C LEU A 9 7.45 1.91 29.40
N ILE A 10 6.31 1.74 30.05
CA ILE A 10 5.14 1.07 29.48
C ILE A 10 4.65 1.84 28.24
N PHE A 11 4.57 3.16 28.31
CA PHE A 11 4.16 3.99 27.19
C PHE A 11 5.10 3.87 25.98
N VAL A 12 6.41 3.85 26.20
CA VAL A 12 7.41 3.65 25.13
C VAL A 12 7.25 2.27 24.50
N LEU A 13 7.01 1.23 25.31
CA LEU A 13 6.79 -0.13 24.81
C LEU A 13 5.54 -0.20 23.91
N TYR A 14 4.44 0.44 24.33
CA TYR A 14 3.22 0.52 23.52
C TYR A 14 3.46 1.24 22.19
N LEU A 15 4.19 2.34 22.19
CA LEU A 15 4.56 3.05 20.96
C LEU A 15 5.40 2.17 20.03
N ALA A 16 6.40 1.45 20.57
CA ALA A 16 7.26 0.57 19.78
C ALA A 16 6.45 -0.56 19.11
N VAL A 17 5.52 -1.18 19.84
CA VAL A 17 4.61 -2.19 19.30
C VAL A 17 3.70 -1.60 18.23
N PHE A 18 3.14 -0.41 18.47
CA PHE A 18 2.27 0.28 17.52
C PHE A 18 2.99 0.59 16.19
N PHE A 19 4.20 1.16 16.24
CA PHE A 19 4.99 1.42 15.04
C PHE A 19 5.40 0.14 14.31
N SER A 20 5.70 -0.93 15.05
CA SER A 20 6.02 -2.23 14.46
C SER A 20 4.81 -2.83 13.73
N ALA A 21 3.62 -2.70 14.30
CA ALA A 21 2.38 -3.16 13.68
C ALA A 21 2.09 -2.39 12.37
N ILE A 22 2.30 -1.06 12.35
CA ILE A 22 2.16 -0.25 11.12
C ILE A 22 3.15 -0.72 10.04
N ARG A 23 4.42 -0.94 10.40
CA ARG A 23 5.45 -1.45 9.48
C ARG A 23 5.07 -2.81 8.89
N MET A 24 4.55 -3.71 9.72
CA MET A 24 4.15 -5.05 9.28
C MET A 24 2.94 -5.01 8.35
N ASP A 25 1.94 -4.19 8.68
CA ASP A 25 0.77 -3.96 7.84
C ASP A 25 1.15 -3.39 6.46
N ASP A 26 2.07 -2.43 6.42
CA ASP A 26 2.61 -1.90 5.16
C ASP A 26 3.37 -2.97 4.36
N TYR A 27 4.19 -3.79 5.02
CA TYR A 27 4.94 -4.86 4.36
C TYR A 27 4.02 -5.91 3.73
N LEU A 28 2.97 -6.31 4.45
CA LEU A 28 1.97 -7.25 3.95
C LEU A 28 1.21 -6.65 2.76
N PHE A 29 0.83 -5.38 2.84
CA PHE A 29 0.15 -4.70 1.74
C PHE A 29 1.04 -4.60 0.50
N ASP A 30 2.32 -4.24 0.68
CA ASP A 30 3.31 -4.17 -0.39
C ASP A 30 3.50 -5.51 -1.10
N GLY A 31 3.57 -6.60 -0.34
CA GLY A 31 3.67 -7.96 -0.88
C GLY A 31 2.44 -8.31 -1.70
N ASN A 32 1.25 -8.07 -1.16
CA ASN A 32 -0.01 -8.37 -1.82
C ASN A 32 -0.19 -7.56 -3.11
N LEU A 33 0.10 -6.26 -3.09
CA LEU A 33 -0.03 -5.38 -4.25
C LEU A 33 0.88 -5.83 -5.40
N ASN A 34 2.15 -6.13 -5.09
CA ASN A 34 3.08 -6.67 -6.09
C ASN A 34 2.63 -8.03 -6.64
N GLN A 35 2.08 -8.90 -5.79
CA GLN A 35 1.59 -10.21 -6.20
C GLN A 35 0.37 -10.09 -7.13
N GLU A 36 -0.58 -9.21 -6.82
CA GLU A 36 -1.75 -8.97 -7.67
C GLU A 36 -1.35 -8.40 -9.03
N LEU A 37 -0.50 -7.37 -9.08
CA LEU A 37 0.00 -6.79 -10.34
C LEU A 37 0.82 -7.81 -11.15
N SER A 38 1.67 -8.60 -10.49
CA SER A 38 2.41 -9.68 -11.15
C SER A 38 1.48 -10.76 -11.72
N THR A 39 0.34 -11.01 -11.06
CA THR A 39 -0.67 -11.95 -11.56
C THR A 39 -1.37 -11.38 -12.79
N LEU A 40 -1.70 -10.08 -12.81
CA LEU A 40 -2.25 -9.41 -13.99
C LEU A 40 -1.28 -9.46 -15.17
N LYS A 41 0.02 -9.27 -14.93
CA LYS A 41 1.07 -9.43 -15.94
C LYS A 41 1.13 -10.86 -16.50
N ARG A 42 1.12 -11.87 -15.63
CA ARG A 42 1.08 -13.30 -16.03
C ARG A 42 -0.19 -13.68 -16.79
N GLN A 43 -1.29 -13.01 -16.51
CA GLN A 43 -2.56 -13.19 -17.23
C GLN A 43 -2.62 -12.39 -18.55
N HIS A 44 -1.53 -11.73 -18.95
CA HIS A 44 -1.46 -10.88 -20.14
C HIS A 44 -2.52 -9.76 -20.16
N LYS A 45 -2.96 -9.30 -18.98
CA LYS A 45 -3.89 -8.15 -18.85
C LYS A 45 -3.15 -6.82 -18.84
N ILE A 46 -1.88 -6.84 -18.44
CA ILE A 46 -0.93 -5.73 -18.50
C ILE A 46 0.39 -6.30 -18.99
N ASP A 47 1.17 -5.49 -19.69
CA ASP A 47 2.51 -5.87 -20.16
C ASP A 47 3.55 -5.67 -19.07
N ASP A 48 3.45 -4.55 -18.35
CA ASP A 48 4.32 -4.24 -17.23
C ASP A 48 3.67 -3.30 -16.22
N PHE A 49 4.30 -3.19 -15.05
CA PHE A 49 3.89 -2.26 -14.02
C PHE A 49 5.08 -1.64 -13.27
N GLU A 50 4.91 -0.40 -12.84
CA GLU A 50 5.83 0.29 -11.94
C GLU A 50 5.05 0.81 -10.73
N ILE A 51 5.63 0.71 -9.53
CA ILE A 51 5.02 1.18 -8.29
C ILE A 51 5.94 2.22 -7.64
N GLU A 52 5.51 3.46 -7.62
CA GLU A 52 6.13 4.51 -6.82
C GLU A 52 5.43 4.63 -5.47
N LYS A 53 6.23 4.71 -4.40
CA LYS A 53 5.75 4.82 -3.02
C LYS A 53 6.20 6.14 -2.43
N SER A 54 5.28 6.92 -1.87
CA SER A 54 5.60 8.14 -1.14
C SER A 54 4.81 8.24 0.16
N THR A 55 5.37 8.97 1.12
CA THR A 55 4.68 9.26 2.39
C THR A 55 3.80 10.48 2.18
N GLN A 56 2.48 10.33 2.35
CA GLN A 56 1.56 11.46 2.24
C GLN A 56 1.33 12.16 3.59
N SER A 57 1.34 11.39 4.69
CA SER A 57 1.27 11.94 6.05
C SER A 57 1.91 11.00 7.07
N PHE A 58 1.92 11.38 8.36
CA PHE A 58 2.59 10.64 9.44
C PHE A 58 2.31 9.13 9.49
N VAL A 59 1.12 8.72 9.03
CA VAL A 59 0.72 7.31 8.93
C VAL A 59 0.26 6.89 7.54
N LYS A 60 0.04 7.82 6.60
CA LYS A 60 -0.53 7.49 5.29
C LYS A 60 0.55 7.36 4.22
N LYS A 61 0.42 6.32 3.40
CA LYS A 61 1.25 6.10 2.21
C LYS A 61 0.45 6.33 0.95
N LYS A 62 1.08 6.95 -0.03
CA LYS A 62 0.59 7.07 -1.40
C LYS A 62 1.35 6.07 -2.27
N TYR A 63 0.61 5.30 -3.03
CA TYR A 63 1.09 4.39 -4.07
C TYR A 63 0.65 4.96 -5.41
N SER A 64 1.59 5.22 -6.30
CA SER A 64 1.31 5.58 -7.70
C SER A 64 1.74 4.40 -8.55
N MET A 65 0.79 3.78 -9.23
CA MET A 65 1.04 2.60 -10.06
C MET A 65 0.90 2.99 -11.52
N GLN A 66 1.95 2.78 -12.30
CA GLN A 66 1.90 2.92 -13.75
C GLN A 66 1.73 1.54 -14.37
N LEU A 67 0.74 1.38 -15.25
CA LEU A 67 0.39 0.15 -15.92
C LEU A 67 0.59 0.32 -17.43
N SER A 68 1.38 -0.58 -18.02
CA SER A 68 1.56 -0.67 -19.47
C SER A 68 0.61 -1.70 -20.05
N TYR A 69 0.00 -1.40 -21.19
CA TYR A 69 -0.95 -2.28 -21.88
C TYR A 69 -0.52 -2.48 -23.33
N SER A 70 -0.86 -3.64 -23.89
CA SER A 70 -0.70 -3.92 -25.31
C SER A 70 -1.57 -2.96 -26.13
N SER A 71 -1.06 -2.56 -27.30
CA SER A 71 -1.60 -1.50 -28.16
C SER A 71 -3.07 -1.68 -28.60
N GLU A 72 -3.65 -2.86 -28.41
CA GLU A 72 -5.04 -3.17 -28.77
C GLU A 72 -6.06 -2.79 -27.67
N ASP A 73 -5.65 -2.71 -26.39
CA ASP A 73 -6.55 -2.46 -25.24
C ASP A 73 -6.39 -1.06 -24.61
N THR A 74 -5.57 -0.21 -25.24
CA THR A 74 -5.08 1.05 -24.67
C THR A 74 -6.14 2.11 -24.30
N HIS A 75 -7.39 1.93 -24.74
CA HIS A 75 -8.47 2.90 -24.52
C HIS A 75 -9.43 2.52 -23.38
N ALA A 76 -9.39 1.28 -22.90
CA ALA A 76 -10.37 0.80 -21.92
C ALA A 76 -9.93 0.99 -20.46
N TYR A 77 -8.64 1.24 -20.20
CA TYR A 77 -8.09 1.14 -18.85
C TYR A 77 -7.12 2.28 -18.49
N PRO A 78 -7.14 2.76 -17.23
CA PRO A 78 -6.25 3.83 -16.78
C PRO A 78 -4.81 3.33 -16.73
N ARG A 79 -3.89 4.13 -17.28
CA ARG A 79 -2.44 3.88 -17.24
C ARG A 79 -1.82 4.22 -15.89
N THR A 80 -2.47 5.06 -15.10
CA THR A 80 -1.98 5.45 -13.78
C THR A 80 -3.09 5.27 -12.76
N ILE A 81 -2.77 4.57 -11.67
CA ILE A 81 -3.68 4.36 -10.54
C ILE A 81 -3.01 4.91 -9.29
N GLU A 82 -3.69 5.85 -8.63
CA GLU A 82 -3.24 6.39 -7.35
C GLU A 82 -4.03 5.78 -6.21
N LEU A 83 -3.31 5.27 -5.21
CA LEU A 83 -3.89 4.74 -3.98
C LEU A 83 -3.32 5.47 -2.77
N ILE A 84 -4.21 6.03 -1.96
CA ILE A 84 -3.87 6.57 -0.64
C ILE A 84 -4.34 5.58 0.41
N ARG A 85 -3.39 5.05 1.18
CA ARG A 85 -3.65 4.04 2.19
C ARG A 85 -3.29 4.54 3.59
N SER A 86 -4.20 4.28 4.53
CA SER A 86 -3.93 4.37 5.97
C SER A 86 -3.57 2.97 6.52
N PRO A 87 -2.79 2.87 7.60
CA PRO A 87 -2.46 1.58 8.19
C PRO A 87 -3.72 0.90 8.72
N PHE A 88 -3.78 -0.41 8.63
CA PHE A 88 -4.92 -1.24 9.06
C PHE A 88 -6.25 -0.89 8.38
N SER A 89 -6.24 -0.14 7.28
CA SER A 89 -7.48 0.15 6.57
C SER A 89 -7.97 -1.14 5.91
N SER A 90 -9.13 -1.61 6.34
CA SER A 90 -9.86 -2.74 5.74
C SER A 90 -10.50 -2.42 4.39
N ARG A 91 -10.34 -1.17 3.90
CA ARG A 91 -10.84 -0.76 2.60
C ARG A 91 -10.08 -1.52 1.53
N LYS A 92 -10.74 -2.54 0.98
CA LYS A 92 -10.36 -3.26 -0.21
C LYS A 92 -10.10 -2.24 -1.32
N VAL A 93 -8.92 -2.30 -1.91
CA VAL A 93 -8.59 -1.45 -3.07
C VAL A 93 -9.38 -2.00 -4.24
N SER A 94 -10.48 -1.35 -4.59
CA SER A 94 -11.24 -1.64 -5.80
C SER A 94 -10.63 -0.79 -6.91
N ILE A 95 -9.85 -1.41 -7.78
CA ILE A 95 -9.49 -0.82 -9.08
C ILE A 95 -10.71 -1.05 -9.96
N GLU A 96 -11.66 -0.11 -9.94
CA GLU A 96 -12.77 -0.11 -10.88
C GLU A 96 -12.28 0.47 -12.21
N PHE A 97 -12.31 -0.38 -13.22
CA PHE A 97 -12.14 0.02 -14.60
C PHE A 97 -13.48 0.59 -15.08
N GLU A 98 -13.56 1.92 -15.18
CA GLU A 98 -14.70 2.56 -15.85
C GLU A 98 -14.67 2.16 -17.33
N LYS A 99 -15.83 1.69 -17.82
CA LYS A 99 -16.01 1.06 -19.13
C LYS A 99 -16.23 2.08 -20.24
#